data_AF-A0AAU6WMM1-F1
#
_entry.id   AF-A0AAU6WMM1-F1
#
_cell.length_a   1.000
_cell.length_b   1.000
_cell.length_c   1.000
_cell.angle_alpha   90.00
_cell.angle_beta   90.00
_cell.angle_gamma   90.00
#
_symmetry.space_group_name_H-M   'P 1'
#
loop_
_entity.id
_entity.type
_entity.pdbx_description
1 polymer ?
#
loop_
_entity_poly.entity_id
_entity_poly.type
_entity_poly.pdbx_seq_one_letter_code
_entity_poly.pdbx_strand_id
1 'polypeptide(L)'
;MYENNIVEMHYNKLQTDFRAEAVAVNLLKYHRAVSNIFIDRIGINDRAYLKDIKSITSDYLGFDEEVFTIETYREGIYDYLPEGLFHPPSLGASRKNVDTVVREIRRQKKVEEDARKFFKPFELEIFFTEISALLKEFDFDISSDTGALLDTVSELWPLINKLDIKNAYIFIYILPFFTRSGAIKAGLKDA
;
A
#
# COMPACT_ATOMS: atom_id res chain seq x y z
N MET A 1 24.09 -10.74 -16.74
CA MET A 1 23.97 -11.74 -15.66
C MET A 1 24.18 -11.07 -14.32
N TYR A 2 23.08 -10.61 -13.71
CA TYR A 2 22.95 -10.44 -12.27
C TYR A 2 21.50 -10.81 -11.97
N GLU A 3 21.29 -12.12 -11.82
CA GLU A 3 20.05 -12.72 -11.35
C GLU A 3 20.00 -12.45 -9.84
N ASN A 4 19.71 -11.21 -9.46
CA ASN A 4 19.40 -10.89 -8.08
C ASN A 4 18.02 -11.47 -7.84
N ASN A 5 17.96 -12.68 -7.28
CA ASN A 5 16.74 -13.39 -6.98
C ASN A 5 15.99 -12.60 -5.87
N ILE A 6 15.09 -11.70 -6.27
CA ILE A 6 14.37 -10.74 -5.41
C ILE A 6 13.56 -11.48 -4.32
N VAL A 7 13.22 -12.73 -4.60
CA VAL A 7 12.57 -13.68 -3.70
C VAL A 7 13.43 -14.02 -2.46
N GLU A 8 14.75 -13.94 -2.54
CA GLU A 8 15.67 -14.19 -1.41
C GLU A 8 15.95 -12.95 -0.56
N MET A 9 15.46 -11.76 -0.96
CA MET A 9 15.64 -10.57 -0.13
C MET A 9 14.77 -10.66 1.12
N HIS A 10 15.40 -10.88 2.28
CA HIS A 10 14.75 -10.65 3.58
C HIS A 10 14.54 -9.14 3.81
N TYR A 11 13.44 -8.59 3.29
CA TYR A 11 13.08 -7.17 3.43
C TYR A 11 12.95 -6.73 4.89
N ASN A 12 12.41 -7.61 5.73
CA ASN A 12 12.32 -7.39 7.17
C ASN A 12 13.50 -8.09 7.88
N LYS A 13 14.35 -7.29 8.52
CA LYS A 13 15.36 -7.74 9.50
C LYS A 13 14.73 -7.71 10.90
N LEU A 14 15.41 -8.25 11.91
CA LEU A 14 14.95 -8.26 13.31
C LEU A 14 14.40 -6.88 13.77
N GLN A 15 15.08 -5.81 13.36
CA GLN A 15 14.80 -4.42 13.76
C GLN A 15 13.84 -3.67 12.83
N THR A 16 13.40 -4.25 11.71
CA THR A 16 12.54 -3.55 10.74
C THR A 16 11.18 -4.22 10.62
N ASP A 17 10.14 -3.41 10.44
CA ASP A 17 8.78 -3.87 10.12
C ASP A 17 8.20 -2.93 9.06
N PHE A 18 8.53 -3.21 7.80
CA PHE A 18 8.09 -2.40 6.67
C PHE A 18 6.67 -2.77 6.26
N ARG A 19 5.90 -1.74 5.90
CA ARG A 19 4.57 -1.90 5.27
C ARG A 19 4.72 -2.50 3.88
N ALA A 20 3.82 -3.42 3.52
CA ALA A 20 3.81 -4.08 2.22
C ALA A 20 3.71 -3.06 1.07
N GLU A 21 2.88 -2.02 1.24
CA GLU A 21 2.66 -0.99 0.23
C GLU A 21 3.93 -0.15 -0.01
N ALA A 22 4.68 0.15 1.05
CA ALA A 22 5.95 0.87 0.94
C ALA A 22 7.01 0.03 0.22
N VAL A 23 7.08 -1.28 0.47
CA VAL A 23 7.99 -2.18 -0.25
C VAL A 23 7.59 -2.29 -1.72
N ALA A 24 6.29 -2.41 -2.02
CA ALA A 24 5.77 -2.46 -3.38
C ALA A 24 6.16 -1.21 -4.21
N VAL A 25 5.96 -0.01 -3.65
CA VAL A 25 6.33 1.25 -4.31
C VAL A 25 7.82 1.31 -4.62
N ASN A 26 8.67 0.87 -3.68
CA ASN A 26 10.12 0.84 -3.90
C ASN A 26 10.51 -0.17 -4.99
N LEU A 27 9.87 -1.35 -5.03
CA LEU A 27 10.12 -2.34 -6.07
C LEU A 27 9.75 -1.80 -7.47
N LEU A 28 8.56 -1.21 -7.63
CA LEU A 28 8.12 -0.60 -8.90
C LEU A 28 9.06 0.51 -9.37
N LYS A 29 9.60 1.30 -8.44
CA LYS A 29 10.42 2.45 -8.77
C LYS A 29 11.85 2.08 -9.16
N TYR A 30 12.50 1.22 -8.37
CA TYR A 30 13.91 0.92 -8.53
C TYR A 30 14.17 -0.32 -9.39
N HIS A 31 13.15 -1.16 -9.60
CA HIS A 31 13.28 -2.39 -10.38
C HIS A 31 12.43 -2.35 -11.65
N ARG A 32 13.08 -2.07 -12.78
CA ARG A 32 12.42 -1.85 -14.08
C ARG A 32 11.77 -3.09 -14.70
N ALA A 33 12.08 -4.29 -14.21
CA ALA A 33 11.48 -5.53 -14.70
C ALA A 33 10.12 -5.85 -14.05
N VAL A 34 9.75 -5.10 -13.00
CA VAL A 34 8.45 -5.29 -12.35
C VAL A 34 7.37 -4.61 -13.16
N SER A 35 6.55 -5.40 -13.85
CA SER A 35 5.40 -4.87 -14.58
C SER A 35 4.22 -4.63 -13.64
N ASN A 36 3.94 -5.57 -12.74
CA ASN A 36 2.79 -5.51 -11.83
C ASN A 36 3.14 -6.05 -10.43
N ILE A 37 2.49 -5.49 -9.41
CA ILE A 37 2.56 -5.98 -8.02
C ILE A 37 1.16 -6.24 -7.49
N PHE A 38 0.94 -7.43 -6.95
CA PHE A 38 -0.25 -7.82 -6.21
C PHE A 38 0.06 -7.88 -4.71
N ILE A 39 -0.88 -7.41 -3.89
CA ILE A 39 -0.80 -7.52 -2.43
C ILE A 39 -1.94 -8.42 -1.96
N ASP A 40 -1.59 -9.55 -1.37
CA ASP A 40 -2.54 -10.53 -0.85
C ASP A 40 -2.59 -10.46 0.68
N ARG A 41 -3.78 -10.17 1.21
CA ARG A 41 -4.03 -10.10 2.66
C ARG A 41 -4.55 -11.43 3.18
N ILE A 42 -3.74 -12.09 4.02
CA ILE A 42 -4.03 -13.43 4.53
C ILE A 42 -4.72 -13.43 5.91
N GLY A 43 -4.95 -12.25 6.50
CA GLY A 43 -5.59 -12.09 7.80
C GLY A 43 -4.62 -11.87 8.97
N ILE A 44 -5.17 -11.51 10.12
CA ILE A 44 -4.41 -11.06 11.31
C ILE A 44 -3.94 -12.19 12.24
N ASN A 45 -4.32 -13.44 11.97
CA ASN A 45 -4.12 -14.57 12.90
C ASN A 45 -2.70 -14.68 13.46
N ASP A 46 -1.68 -14.43 12.64
CA ASP A 46 -0.29 -14.52 13.07
C ASP A 46 0.40 -13.15 13.25
N ARG A 47 -0.30 -12.03 13.00
CA ARG A 47 0.25 -10.66 13.06
C ARG A 47 0.71 -10.25 14.46
N ALA A 48 0.14 -10.84 15.50
CA ALA A 48 0.52 -10.55 16.88
C ALA A 48 1.99 -10.89 17.19
N TYR A 49 2.58 -11.82 16.43
CA TYR A 49 3.95 -12.31 16.63
C TYR A 49 4.83 -12.17 15.39
N LEU A 50 4.23 -11.98 14.21
CA LEU A 50 4.92 -11.86 12.93
C LEU A 50 4.90 -10.43 12.38
N LYS A 51 5.86 -10.16 11.50
CA LYS A 51 6.01 -8.88 10.78
C LYS A 51 4.88 -8.68 9.77
N ASP A 52 4.78 -7.48 9.19
CA ASP A 52 3.73 -7.16 8.22
C ASP A 52 3.74 -8.08 6.99
N ILE A 53 4.91 -8.23 6.38
CA ILE A 53 5.12 -9.03 5.17
C ILE A 53 5.41 -10.47 5.56
N LYS A 54 4.60 -11.40 5.05
CA LYS A 54 4.81 -12.84 5.17
C LYS A 54 5.85 -13.33 4.16
N SER A 55 5.61 -13.07 2.89
CA SER A 55 6.46 -13.52 1.79
C SER A 55 6.27 -12.65 0.57
N ILE A 56 7.30 -12.60 -0.27
CA ILE A 56 7.25 -11.98 -1.59
C ILE A 56 7.62 -13.07 -2.60
N THR A 57 6.72 -13.32 -3.54
CA THR A 57 6.91 -14.31 -4.60
C THR A 57 6.94 -13.59 -5.94
N SER A 58 7.78 -14.04 -6.87
CA SER A 58 7.81 -13.55 -8.25
C SER A 58 7.33 -14.63 -9.19
N ASP A 59 6.36 -14.31 -10.03
CA ASP A 59 5.88 -15.17 -11.10
C ASP A 59 6.08 -14.46 -12.45
N TYR A 60 6.58 -15.18 -13.45
CA TYR A 60 6.68 -14.66 -14.81
C TYR A 60 5.41 -15.01 -15.59
N LEU A 61 4.62 -13.99 -15.94
CA LEU A 61 3.64 -14.12 -17.00
C LEU A 61 4.40 -13.89 -18.32
N GLY A 62 4.18 -14.77 -19.31
CA GLY A 62 5.02 -14.84 -20.51
C GLY A 62 5.30 -13.48 -21.19
N PHE A 63 6.38 -13.42 -21.97
CA PHE A 63 6.95 -12.18 -22.56
C PHE A 63 7.70 -11.27 -21.57
N ASP A 64 8.45 -11.85 -20.62
CA ASP A 64 9.40 -11.12 -19.75
C ASP A 64 8.72 -10.18 -18.73
N GLU A 65 7.41 -10.33 -18.50
CA GLU A 65 6.67 -9.58 -17.48
C GLU A 65 6.78 -10.30 -16.13
N GLU A 66 7.59 -9.75 -15.23
CA GLU A 66 7.68 -10.21 -13.85
C GLU A 66 6.56 -9.60 -13.00
N VAL A 67 5.80 -10.47 -12.35
CA VAL A 67 4.72 -10.11 -11.45
C VAL A 67 5.10 -10.50 -10.03
N PHE A 68 5.08 -9.53 -9.12
CA PHE A 68 5.34 -9.77 -7.71
C PHE A 68 4.04 -9.93 -6.94
N THR A 69 3.97 -10.95 -6.09
CA THR A 69 2.88 -11.13 -5.13
C THR A 69 3.45 -11.01 -3.73
N ILE A 70 2.97 -10.01 -2.97
CA ILE A 70 3.35 -9.75 -1.59
C ILE A 70 2.23 -10.24 -0.68
N GLU A 71 2.48 -11.29 0.09
CA GLU A 71 1.55 -11.75 1.12
C GLU A 71 1.79 -10.96 2.42
N THR A 72 0.72 -10.47 3.04
CA THR A 72 0.77 -9.69 4.29
C THR A 72 -0.22 -10.20 5.33
N TYR A 73 0.21 -10.18 6.59
CA TYR A 73 -0.61 -10.46 7.77
C TYR A 73 -1.51 -9.26 8.13
N ARG A 74 -2.25 -8.75 7.15
CA ARG A 74 -3.26 -7.69 7.34
C ARG A 74 -4.64 -8.24 7.09
N GLU A 75 -5.61 -7.57 7.68
CA GLU A 75 -7.03 -7.82 7.46
C GLU A 75 -7.43 -7.40 6.05
N GLY A 76 -8.06 -8.32 5.33
CA GLY A 76 -8.75 -8.03 4.08
C GLY A 76 -10.12 -7.40 4.35
N ILE A 77 -10.81 -6.97 3.30
CA ILE A 77 -12.20 -6.50 3.35
C ILE A 77 -13.08 -7.56 4.01
N TYR A 78 -12.85 -8.83 3.70
CA TYR A 78 -13.60 -9.94 4.30
C TYR A 78 -13.56 -9.92 5.84
N ASP A 79 -12.39 -9.64 6.43
CA ASP A 79 -12.18 -9.67 7.88
C ASP A 79 -12.93 -8.52 8.60
N TYR A 80 -13.21 -7.43 7.90
CA TYR A 80 -14.03 -6.33 8.41
C TYR A 80 -15.54 -6.57 8.30
N LEU A 81 -15.98 -7.63 7.60
CA LEU A 81 -17.40 -7.88 7.41
C LEU A 81 -18.00 -8.55 8.66
N PRO A 82 -19.22 -8.15 9.07
CA PRO A 82 -19.90 -8.79 10.19
C PRO A 82 -20.04 -10.30 9.99
N GLU A 83 -19.60 -11.08 10.97
CA GLU A 83 -19.67 -12.55 10.91
C GLU A 83 -21.09 -13.07 10.62
N GLY A 84 -22.12 -12.36 11.10
CA GLY A 84 -23.53 -12.72 10.88
C GLY A 84 -24.01 -12.63 9.43
N LEU A 85 -23.22 -12.05 8.50
CA LEU A 85 -23.53 -12.07 7.07
C LEU A 85 -23.17 -13.41 6.41
N PHE A 86 -22.16 -14.12 6.93
CA PHE A 86 -21.59 -15.31 6.28
C PHE A 86 -21.67 -16.57 7.15
N HIS A 87 -21.77 -16.40 8.48
CA HIS A 87 -21.84 -17.48 9.45
C HIS A 87 -23.21 -17.47 10.11
N PRO A 88 -24.07 -18.46 9.84
CA PRO A 88 -25.34 -18.57 10.55
C PRO A 88 -25.06 -18.72 12.05
N PRO A 89 -25.76 -17.97 12.93
CA PRO A 89 -25.52 -18.04 14.36
C PRO A 89 -25.71 -19.49 14.81
N SER A 90 -24.66 -20.07 15.40
CA SER A 90 -24.69 -21.42 15.96
C SER A 90 -25.44 -21.42 17.30
N LEU A 91 -26.69 -20.95 17.28
CA LEU A 91 -27.59 -21.00 18.41
C LEU A 91 -27.97 -22.46 18.67
N GLY A 92 -27.30 -23.06 19.66
CA GLY A 92 -27.76 -24.27 20.33
C GLY A 92 -27.34 -25.58 19.68
N ALA A 93 -26.18 -26.10 20.06
CA ALA A 93 -25.91 -27.54 19.89
C ALA A 93 -25.12 -28.10 21.07
N SER A 94 -25.84 -28.22 22.20
CA SER A 94 -25.36 -28.68 23.51
C SER A 94 -24.83 -30.15 23.53
N ARG A 95 -24.86 -30.88 22.40
CA ARG A 95 -24.18 -32.18 22.23
C ARG A 95 -23.75 -32.39 20.77
N LYS A 96 -22.58 -31.88 20.37
CA LYS A 96 -22.00 -32.24 19.06
C LYS A 96 -20.88 -33.26 19.24
N ASN A 97 -21.05 -34.42 18.61
CA ASN A 97 -19.99 -35.43 18.41
C ASN A 97 -18.77 -34.76 17.74
N VAL A 98 -17.56 -35.21 18.06
CA VAL A 98 -16.30 -34.64 17.52
C VAL A 98 -16.34 -34.55 15.99
N ASP A 99 -16.88 -35.56 15.32
CA ASP A 99 -17.05 -35.58 13.86
C ASP A 99 -17.95 -34.46 13.32
N THR A 100 -18.99 -34.08 14.06
CA THR A 100 -19.90 -33.00 13.67
C THR A 100 -19.23 -31.65 13.82
N VAL A 101 -18.37 -31.47 14.82
CA VAL A 101 -17.56 -30.26 15.00
C VAL A 101 -16.54 -30.13 13.86
N VAL A 102 -15.84 -31.21 13.53
CA VAL A 102 -14.86 -31.22 12.43
C VAL A 102 -15.52 -30.89 11.08
N ARG A 103 -16.71 -31.43 10.81
CA ARG A 103 -17.48 -31.10 9.60
C ARG A 103 -17.89 -29.64 9.54
N GLU A 104 -18.32 -29.06 10.67
CA GLU A 104 -18.69 -27.64 10.75
C GLU A 104 -17.48 -26.74 10.48
N ILE A 105 -16.33 -27.04 11.10
CA ILE A 105 -15.08 -26.28 10.87
C ILE A 105 -14.68 -26.34 9.39
N ARG A 106 -14.73 -27.51 8.76
CA ARG A 106 -14.43 -27.64 7.32
C ARG A 106 -15.39 -26.83 6.46
N ARG A 107 -16.68 -26.81 6.82
CA ARG A 107 -17.69 -26.02 6.11
C ARG A 107 -17.39 -24.52 6.24
N GLN A 108 -17.11 -24.04 7.45
CA GLN A 108 -16.77 -22.64 7.70
C GLN A 108 -15.51 -22.22 6.96
N LYS A 109 -14.45 -23.05 6.96
CA LYS A 109 -13.22 -22.78 6.18
C LYS A 109 -13.50 -22.64 4.69
N LYS A 110 -14.36 -23.49 4.13
CA LYS A 110 -14.70 -23.40 2.71
C LYS A 110 -15.46 -22.11 2.38
N VAL A 111 -16.42 -21.72 3.23
CA VAL A 111 -17.17 -20.48 3.07
C VAL A 111 -16.24 -19.27 3.16
N GLU A 112 -15.28 -19.29 4.09
CA GLU A 112 -14.24 -18.26 4.20
C GLU A 112 -13.38 -18.18 2.93
N GLU A 113 -12.86 -19.30 2.44
CA GLU A 113 -12.05 -19.33 1.21
C GLU A 113 -12.81 -18.80 -0.01
N ASP A 114 -14.08 -19.17 -0.16
CA ASP A 114 -14.92 -18.72 -1.27
C ASP A 114 -15.24 -17.22 -1.15
N ALA A 115 -15.49 -16.72 0.05
CA ALA A 115 -15.71 -15.29 0.29
C ALA A 115 -14.43 -14.47 0.05
N ARG A 116 -13.26 -14.92 0.51
CA ARG A 116 -11.98 -14.26 0.22
C ARG A 116 -11.71 -14.19 -1.28
N LYS A 117 -11.98 -15.27 -2.03
CA LYS A 117 -11.87 -15.26 -3.51
C LYS A 117 -12.83 -14.26 -4.16
N PHE A 118 -14.04 -14.13 -3.61
CA PHE A 118 -15.01 -13.15 -4.10
C PHE A 118 -14.57 -11.70 -3.88
N PHE A 119 -13.99 -11.39 -2.71
CA PHE A 119 -13.53 -10.03 -2.40
C PHE A 119 -12.16 -9.68 -2.99
N LYS A 120 -11.34 -10.68 -3.34
CA LYS A 120 -9.98 -10.49 -3.86
C LYS A 120 -9.85 -9.43 -4.97
N PRO A 121 -10.68 -9.43 -6.03
CA PRO A 121 -10.56 -8.40 -7.08
C PRO A 121 -10.78 -6.97 -6.56
N PHE A 122 -11.70 -6.77 -5.62
CA PHE A 122 -11.96 -5.45 -5.04
C PHE A 122 -10.81 -4.98 -4.15
N GLU A 123 -10.22 -5.90 -3.38
CA GLU A 123 -9.05 -5.63 -2.55
C GLU A 123 -7.85 -5.21 -3.42
N LEU A 124 -7.60 -5.94 -4.50
CA LEU A 124 -6.51 -5.63 -5.43
C LEU A 124 -6.63 -4.22 -6.03
N GLU A 125 -7.82 -3.80 -6.43
CA GLU A 125 -8.05 -2.44 -6.96
C GLU A 125 -7.80 -1.35 -5.91
N ILE A 126 -8.20 -1.58 -4.66
CA ILE A 126 -7.91 -0.66 -3.55
C ILE A 126 -6.41 -0.54 -3.34
N PHE A 127 -5.67 -1.66 -3.37
CA PHE A 127 -4.21 -1.63 -3.23
C PHE A 127 -3.52 -0.99 -4.41
N PHE A 128 -3.98 -1.26 -5.63
CA PHE A 128 -3.46 -0.60 -6.81
C PHE A 128 -3.64 0.92 -6.72
N THR A 129 -4.79 1.37 -6.23
CA THR A 129 -5.06 2.79 -5.98
C THR A 129 -4.14 3.36 -4.90
N GLU A 130 -3.94 2.64 -3.79
CA GLU A 130 -3.05 3.06 -2.69
C GLU A 130 -1.59 3.18 -3.17
N ILE A 131 -1.08 2.18 -3.90
CA ILE A 131 0.26 2.19 -4.48
C ILE A 131 0.38 3.35 -5.48
N SER A 132 -0.62 3.55 -6.34
CA SER A 132 -0.64 4.65 -7.31
C SER A 132 -0.61 6.01 -6.63
N ALA A 133 -1.34 6.17 -5.52
CA ALA A 133 -1.33 7.40 -4.72
C ALA A 133 0.05 7.65 -4.09
N LEU A 134 0.70 6.62 -3.53
CA LEU A 134 2.04 6.72 -2.97
C LEU A 134 3.11 7.02 -4.03
N LEU A 135 3.00 6.40 -5.22
CA LEU A 135 3.86 6.74 -6.36
C LEU A 135 3.65 8.19 -6.78
N LYS A 136 2.40 8.66 -6.77
CA LYS A 136 2.11 10.04 -7.12
C LYS A 136 2.62 11.03 -6.08
N GLU A 137 2.50 10.71 -4.79
CA GLU A 137 3.09 11.50 -3.71
C GLU A 137 4.61 11.58 -3.86
N PHE A 138 5.25 10.47 -4.26
CA PHE A 138 6.68 10.44 -4.52
C PHE A 138 7.11 11.44 -5.60
N ASP A 139 6.32 11.66 -6.66
CA ASP A 139 6.63 12.68 -7.69
C ASP A 139 6.79 14.10 -7.10
N PHE A 140 6.10 14.39 -5.99
CA PHE A 140 6.14 15.67 -5.29
C PHE A 140 7.25 15.76 -4.23
N ASP A 141 8.02 14.68 -4.01
CA ASP A 141 9.17 14.72 -3.12
C ASP A 141 10.29 15.59 -3.71
N ILE A 142 11.03 16.30 -2.86
CA ILE A 142 12.20 17.09 -3.25
C ILE A 142 13.30 16.18 -3.83
N SER A 143 13.34 14.91 -3.40
CA SER A 143 14.25 13.89 -3.92
C SER A 143 13.87 13.34 -5.31
N SER A 144 12.72 13.74 -5.85
CA SER A 144 12.22 13.27 -7.13
C SER A 144 12.87 13.99 -8.31
N ASP A 145 13.26 13.21 -9.33
CA ASP A 145 13.80 13.73 -10.59
C ASP A 145 12.69 14.29 -11.52
N THR A 146 11.40 14.12 -11.18
CA THR A 146 10.26 14.48 -12.04
C THR A 146 10.03 16.00 -12.09
N GLY A 147 10.43 16.76 -11.06
CA GLY A 147 10.20 18.21 -11.00
C GLY A 147 8.75 18.64 -10.77
N ALA A 148 7.81 17.69 -10.61
CA ALA A 148 6.37 17.94 -10.54
C ALA A 148 5.97 18.91 -9.41
N LEU A 149 6.69 18.89 -8.28
CA LEU A 149 6.51 19.87 -7.20
C LEU A 149 6.75 21.30 -7.68
N LEU A 150 7.87 21.54 -8.39
CA LEU A 150 8.22 22.87 -8.87
C LEU A 150 7.20 23.35 -9.90
N ASP A 151 6.84 22.51 -10.86
CA ASP A 151 5.86 22.85 -11.90
C ASP A 151 4.52 23.26 -11.28
N THR A 152 4.02 22.46 -10.34
CA THR A 152 2.73 22.72 -9.68
C THR A 152 2.74 24.00 -8.86
N VAL A 153 3.81 24.25 -8.09
CA VAL A 153 3.87 25.47 -7.25
C VAL A 153 4.15 26.71 -8.12
N SER A 154 4.89 26.57 -9.22
CA SER A 154 5.14 27.66 -10.17
C SER A 154 3.88 28.20 -10.83
N GLU A 155 2.83 27.39 -10.98
CA GLU A 155 1.51 27.86 -11.43
C GLU A 155 0.88 28.84 -10.44
N LEU A 156 1.03 28.57 -9.13
CA LEU A 156 0.48 29.39 -8.05
C LEU A 156 1.37 30.61 -7.74
N TRP A 157 2.69 30.45 -7.82
CA TRP A 157 3.70 31.49 -7.58
C TRP A 157 4.70 31.58 -8.75
N PRO A 158 4.40 32.38 -9.78
CA PRO A 158 5.30 32.58 -10.93
C PRO A 158 6.69 33.14 -10.57
N LEU A 159 6.86 33.68 -9.36
CA LEU A 159 8.15 34.13 -8.82
C LEU A 159 9.17 32.98 -8.77
N ILE A 160 8.72 31.75 -8.55
CA ILE A 160 9.58 30.58 -8.45
C ILE A 160 10.35 30.33 -9.75
N ASN A 161 9.72 30.60 -10.90
CA ASN A 161 10.36 30.48 -12.23
C ASN A 161 11.51 31.49 -12.46
N LYS A 162 11.67 32.49 -11.58
CA LYS A 162 12.78 33.46 -11.63
C LYS A 162 13.95 33.07 -10.73
N LEU A 163 13.79 32.03 -9.90
CA LEU A 163 14.79 31.54 -8.97
C LEU A 163 15.55 30.36 -9.58
N ASP A 164 16.79 30.14 -9.13
CA ASP A 164 17.47 28.87 -9.36
C ASP A 164 16.79 27.75 -8.55
N ILE A 165 16.92 26.51 -9.05
CA ILE A 165 16.25 25.31 -8.50
C ILE A 165 16.45 25.19 -6.98
N LYS A 166 17.66 25.46 -6.46
CA LYS A 166 17.94 25.36 -5.02
C LYS A 166 17.15 26.39 -4.23
N ASN A 167 17.15 27.65 -4.65
CA ASN A 167 16.40 28.71 -3.98
C ASN A 167 14.88 28.55 -4.16
N ALA A 168 14.43 27.97 -5.27
CA ALA A 168 13.03 27.60 -5.49
C ALA A 168 12.54 26.60 -4.42
N TYR A 169 13.29 25.51 -4.17
CA TYR A 169 12.94 24.56 -3.11
C TYR A 169 13.00 25.18 -1.70
N ILE A 170 14.00 26.01 -1.41
CA ILE A 170 14.07 26.74 -0.13
C ILE A 170 12.83 27.62 0.04
N PHE A 171 12.44 28.34 -1.02
CA PHE A 171 11.25 29.19 -1.01
C PHE A 171 9.99 28.37 -0.71
N ILE A 172 9.81 27.21 -1.36
CA ILE A 172 8.68 26.30 -1.09
C ILE A 172 8.67 25.84 0.37
N TYR A 173 9.83 25.51 0.94
CA TYR A 173 9.94 25.07 2.32
C TYR A 173 9.58 26.16 3.34
N ILE A 174 9.85 27.43 3.02
CA ILE A 174 9.52 28.56 3.91
C ILE A 174 8.08 29.08 3.73
N LEU A 175 7.37 28.70 2.65
CA LEU A 175 5.99 29.13 2.38
C LEU A 175 5.02 28.95 3.57
N PRO A 176 5.00 27.79 4.27
CA PRO A 176 4.10 27.58 5.41
C PRO A 176 4.36 28.54 6.59
N PHE A 177 5.55 29.13 6.68
CA PHE A 177 5.90 30.07 7.75
C PHE A 177 5.41 31.49 7.43
N PHE A 178 5.31 31.86 6.15
CA PHE A 178 4.77 33.17 5.75
C PHE A 178 3.28 33.32 6.07
N THR A 179 2.51 32.23 6.09
CA THR A 179 1.07 32.27 6.37
C THR A 179 0.74 32.35 7.86
N ARG A 180 1.68 31.95 8.74
CA ARG A 180 1.51 31.95 10.20
C ARG A 180 1.72 33.32 10.85
N SER A 181 2.66 34.10 10.33
CA SER A 181 2.83 35.52 10.66
C SER A 181 1.88 36.31 9.76
N GLY A 182 0.91 37.05 10.31
CA GLY A 182 -0.16 37.74 9.57
C GLY A 182 0.25 38.83 8.55
N ALA A 183 1.42 38.75 7.93
CA ALA A 183 1.98 39.71 6.98
C ALA A 183 1.30 39.68 5.59
N ILE A 184 0.54 38.64 5.24
CA ILE A 184 -0.17 38.55 3.94
C ILE A 184 -1.59 39.17 3.99
N LYS A 185 -1.98 39.84 5.09
CA LYS A 185 -3.23 40.63 5.10
C LYS A 185 -3.12 42.00 4.38
N ALA A 186 -1.93 42.42 3.97
CA ALA A 186 -1.72 43.74 3.36
C ALA A 186 -1.68 43.74 1.82
N GLY A 187 -1.47 42.60 1.15
CA GLY A 187 -1.20 42.56 -0.30
C GLY A 187 -2.39 42.23 -1.21
N LEU A 188 -3.56 41.88 -0.66
CA LEU A 188 -4.75 41.49 -1.45
C LEU A 188 -5.86 42.55 -1.44
N LYS A 189 -5.56 43.79 -1.05
CA LYS A 189 -6.52 44.92 -1.11
C LYS A 189 -6.35 45.84 -2.31
N ASP A 190 -5.26 45.70 -3.08
CA ASP A 190 -4.97 46.56 -4.22
C ASP A 190 -4.87 45.76 -5.54
N ALA A 191 -5.85 44.88 -5.79
CA ALA A 191 -6.13 44.30 -7.10
C ALA A 191 -7.63 44.33 -7.37
#